data_AF-A0A843KCY4-F1
#
_entry.id   AF-A0A843KCY4-F1
#
_cell.length_a   1.000
_cell.length_b   1.000
_cell.length_c   1.000
_cell.angle_alpha   90.00
_cell.angle_beta   90.00
_cell.angle_gamma   90.00
#
_symmetry.space_group_name_H-M   'P 1'
#
loop_
_entity.id
_entity.type
_entity.pdbx_description
1 polymer ?
#
loop_
_entity_poly.entity_id
_entity_poly.type
_entity_poly.pdbx_seq_one_letter_code
_entity_poly.pdbx_strand_id
1 'polypeptide(L)'
;MREVHMDLISEEKLENMTSMEKIRLILDKVKTGKIVVLESGLTPDEEVRLIEMTMTEIRVDEFSGIEIESYPSKKGGSFLDRIFGKGLKGRMTVIGPANQIHTIEKDEFQIRTKVSVGD
;
A
#
# COMPACT_ATOMS: atom_id res chain seq x y z
N MET A 1 23.09 -7.49 -12.40
CA MET A 1 21.68 -7.07 -12.63
C MET A 1 21.24 -6.36 -11.37
N ARG A 2 20.56 -5.21 -11.48
CA ARG A 2 19.88 -4.66 -10.31
C ARG A 2 18.56 -5.40 -10.15
N GLU A 3 18.33 -5.90 -8.95
CA GLU A 3 17.18 -6.71 -8.62
C GLU A 3 16.07 -5.82 -8.08
N VAL A 4 14.84 -6.13 -8.47
CA VAL A 4 13.65 -5.52 -7.87
C VAL A 4 13.13 -6.51 -6.85
N HIS A 5 13.11 -6.11 -5.58
CA HIS A 5 12.55 -6.94 -4.51
C HIS A 5 11.07 -6.59 -4.30
N MET A 6 10.23 -7.60 -4.45
CA MET A 6 8.78 -7.48 -4.26
C MET A 6 8.31 -8.47 -3.21
N ASP A 7 7.57 -7.99 -2.21
CA ASP A 7 6.95 -8.81 -1.18
C ASP A 7 5.44 -8.84 -1.40
N LEU A 8 4.88 -10.01 -1.67
CA LEU A 8 3.44 -10.23 -1.77
C LEU A 8 2.94 -10.73 -0.42
N ILE A 9 1.98 -10.00 0.18
CA ILE A 9 1.47 -10.26 1.52
C ILE A 9 0.01 -10.71 1.42
N SER A 10 -0.25 -11.93 1.88
CA SER A 10 -1.58 -12.52 1.80
C SER A 10 -2.59 -11.86 2.73
N GLU A 11 -3.87 -11.94 2.36
CA GLU A 11 -4.96 -11.45 3.21
C GLU A 11 -4.94 -12.12 4.59
N GLU A 12 -4.78 -13.44 4.65
CA GLU A 12 -4.74 -14.20 5.90
C GLU A 12 -3.69 -13.69 6.88
N LYS A 13 -2.49 -13.33 6.38
CA LYS A 13 -1.44 -12.76 7.23
C LYS A 13 -1.86 -11.40 7.78
N LEU A 14 -2.47 -10.56 6.94
CA LEU A 14 -2.89 -9.21 7.32
C LEU A 14 -4.05 -9.23 8.32
N GLU A 15 -4.98 -10.19 8.20
CA GLU A 15 -6.10 -10.34 9.14
C GLU A 15 -5.65 -10.66 10.57
N ASN A 16 -4.51 -11.35 10.70
CA ASN A 16 -3.91 -11.68 12.00
C ASN A 16 -3.03 -10.55 12.57
N MET A 17 -3.00 -9.37 11.94
CA MET A 17 -2.21 -8.21 12.37
C MET A 17 -3.12 -7.06 12.80
N THR A 18 -2.74 -6.39 13.89
CA THR A 18 -3.29 -5.09 14.25
C THR A 18 -2.91 -4.05 13.19
N SER A 19 -3.68 -2.95 13.11
CA SER A 19 -3.39 -1.86 12.16
C SER A 19 -1.97 -1.30 12.32
N MET A 20 -1.46 -1.19 13.55
CA MET A 20 -0.09 -0.71 13.78
C MET A 20 0.98 -1.71 13.34
N GLU A 21 0.74 -3.01 13.48
CA GLU A 21 1.67 -4.04 12.99
C GLU A 21 1.72 -4.02 11.46
N LYS A 22 0.59 -3.86 10.78
CA LYS A 22 0.56 -3.70 9.32
C LYS A 22 1.36 -2.49 8.86
N ILE A 23 1.15 -1.34 9.49
CA ILE A 23 1.85 -0.08 9.14
C ILE A 23 3.36 -0.25 9.32
N ARG A 24 3.81 -0.82 10.44
CA ARG A 24 5.23 -1.09 10.69
C ARG A 24 5.81 -2.07 9.67
N LEU A 25 5.12 -3.17 9.39
CA LEU A 25 5.54 -4.15 8.38
C LEU A 25 5.77 -3.48 7.02
N ILE A 26 4.86 -2.60 6.60
CA ILE A 26 4.96 -1.88 5.32
C ILE A 26 6.14 -0.92 5.35
N LEU A 27 6.21 -0.04 6.37
CA LEU A 27 7.28 0.95 6.51
C LEU A 27 8.66 0.31 6.54
N ASP A 28 8.85 -0.76 7.30
CA ASP A 28 10.13 -1.46 7.40
C ASP A 28 10.56 -2.03 6.04
N LYS A 29 9.62 -2.56 5.25
CA LYS A 29 9.92 -3.10 3.91
C LYS A 29 10.24 -2.00 2.91
N VAL A 30 9.41 -0.97 2.80
CA VAL A 30 9.60 0.11 1.81
C VAL A 30 10.84 0.94 2.12
N LYS A 31 11.19 1.16 3.39
CA LYS A 31 12.44 1.81 3.78
C LYS A 31 13.68 1.04 3.29
N THR A 32 13.58 -0.28 3.14
CA THR A 32 14.65 -1.11 2.56
C THR A 32 14.62 -1.20 1.03
N GLY A 33 13.82 -0.37 0.36
CA GLY A 33 13.72 -0.35 -1.10
C GLY A 33 12.83 -1.44 -1.69
N LYS A 34 11.97 -2.08 -0.88
CA LYS A 34 11.07 -3.13 -1.38
C LYS A 34 9.73 -2.57 -1.82
N ILE A 35 9.16 -3.17 -2.86
CA ILE A 35 7.76 -2.98 -3.24
C ILE A 35 6.92 -4.00 -2.48
N VAL A 36 5.82 -3.56 -1.88
CA VAL A 36 4.89 -4.39 -1.12
C VAL A 36 3.55 -4.45 -1.84
N VAL A 37 3.05 -5.66 -2.09
CA VAL A 37 1.71 -5.90 -2.64
C VAL A 37 0.86 -6.57 -1.57
N LEU A 38 -0.23 -5.94 -1.17
CA LEU A 38 -1.17 -6.46 -0.19
C LEU A 38 -2.37 -7.06 -0.94
N GLU A 39 -2.68 -8.33 -0.73
CA GLU A 39 -3.87 -8.96 -1.35
C GLU A 39 -5.18 -8.33 -0.88
N SER A 40 -5.22 -7.98 0.42
CA SER A 40 -6.25 -7.13 1.02
C SER A 40 -5.64 -5.77 1.32
N GLY A 41 -6.22 -4.73 0.74
CA GLY A 41 -5.74 -3.37 0.91
C GLY A 41 -5.99 -2.81 2.31
N LEU A 42 -5.38 -1.65 2.57
CA LEU A 42 -5.56 -0.93 3.81
C LEU A 42 -6.98 -0.37 3.93
N THR A 43 -7.49 -0.27 5.15
CA THR A 43 -8.66 0.57 5.41
C THR A 43 -8.27 2.05 5.24
N PRO A 44 -9.24 2.97 5.04
CA PRO A 44 -8.94 4.40 4.96
C PRO A 44 -8.15 4.92 6.16
N ASP A 45 -8.47 4.47 7.38
CA ASP A 45 -7.77 4.88 8.60
C ASP A 45 -6.34 4.33 8.66
N GLU A 46 -6.13 3.11 8.16
CA GLU A 46 -4.79 2.51 8.05
C GLU A 46 -3.93 3.24 7.02
N GLU A 47 -4.51 3.64 5.88
CA GLU A 47 -3.84 4.39 4.83
C GLU A 47 -3.44 5.79 5.30
N VAL A 48 -4.34 6.52 5.96
CA VAL A 48 -4.03 7.84 6.57
C VAL A 48 -2.89 7.70 7.57
N ARG A 49 -2.96 6.71 8.47
CA ARG A 49 -1.92 6.53 9.48
C ARG A 49 -0.58 6.11 8.89
N LEU A 50 -0.59 5.30 7.82
CA LEU A 50 0.63 4.97 7.08
C LEU A 50 1.26 6.23 6.48
N ILE A 51 0.47 7.13 5.89
CA ILE A 51 0.94 8.41 5.34
C ILE A 51 1.55 9.27 6.46
N GLU A 52 0.84 9.45 7.58
CA GLU A 52 1.31 10.22 8.73
C GLU A 52 2.64 9.70 9.27
N MET A 53 2.74 8.38 9.49
CA MET A 53 3.97 7.75 9.95
C MET A 53 5.09 7.83 8.91
N THR A 54 4.76 7.78 7.62
CA THR A 54 5.77 7.97 6.57
C THR A 54 6.38 9.37 6.68
N MET A 55 5.57 10.41 6.86
CA MET A 55 6.05 11.79 6.97
C MET A 55 7.06 11.99 8.10
N THR A 56 6.92 11.28 9.22
CA THR A 56 7.88 11.36 10.35
C THR A 56 9.19 10.62 10.06
N GLU A 57 9.17 9.65 9.15
CA GLU A 57 10.29 8.80 8.76
C GLU A 57 11.09 9.36 7.56
N ILE A 58 10.53 10.30 6.78
CA ILE A 58 11.22 10.87 5.60
C ILE A 58 12.57 11.50 6.00
N ARG A 59 13.62 11.12 5.27
CA ARG A 59 14.98 11.67 5.37
C ARG A 59 15.51 11.82 3.95
N VAL A 60 15.93 13.03 3.58
CA VAL A 60 16.25 13.42 2.19
C VAL A 60 17.16 12.41 1.48
N ASP A 61 18.14 11.85 2.18
CA ASP A 61 19.14 10.95 1.60
C ASP A 61 18.90 9.45 1.87
N GLU A 62 17.92 9.10 2.72
CA GLU A 62 17.70 7.70 3.14
C GLU A 62 16.31 7.17 2.74
N PHE A 63 15.28 8.01 2.80
CA PHE A 63 13.90 7.61 2.53
C PHE A 63 13.06 8.79 2.06
N SER A 64 12.69 8.79 0.79
CA SER A 64 11.90 9.86 0.15
C SER A 64 10.40 9.77 0.42
N GLY A 65 9.95 8.72 1.14
CA GLY A 65 8.55 8.44 1.41
C GLY A 65 8.01 7.28 0.59
N ILE A 66 6.69 7.19 0.51
CA ILE A 66 5.99 6.11 -0.18
C ILE A 66 5.11 6.63 -1.31
N GLU A 67 4.85 5.76 -2.28
CA GLU A 67 3.70 5.86 -3.16
C GLU A 67 2.78 4.66 -2.87
N ILE A 68 1.47 4.90 -2.85
CA ILE A 68 0.44 3.91 -2.50
C ILE A 68 -0.68 3.94 -3.53
N GLU A 69 -1.03 2.77 -4.05
CA GLU A 69 -2.12 2.60 -5.01
C GLU A 69 -2.99 1.39 -4.68
N SER A 70 -4.25 1.66 -4.35
CA SER A 70 -5.26 0.64 -4.03
C SER A 70 -6.35 0.58 -5.11
N TYR A 71 -6.80 -0.60 -5.52
CA TYR A 71 -7.98 -0.67 -6.40
C TYR A 71 -9.18 0.08 -5.80
N PRO A 72 -9.98 0.78 -6.63
CA PRO A 72 -11.17 1.46 -6.14
C PRO A 72 -12.10 0.45 -5.47
N SER A 73 -12.65 0.83 -4.31
CA SER A 73 -13.68 0.04 -3.64
C SER A 73 -14.87 -0.09 -4.61
N LYS A 74 -15.32 -1.33 -4.85
CA LYS A 74 -16.51 -1.54 -5.69
C LYS A 74 -17.66 -0.75 -5.06
N LYS A 75 -18.23 0.20 -5.79
CA LYS A 75 -19.47 0.93 -5.44
C LYS A 75 -20.70 0.02 -5.50
N GLY A 76 -20.63 -1.16 -4.86
CA GLY A 76 -21.61 -2.25 -4.99
C GLY A 76 -22.21 -2.74 -3.69
N GLY A 77 -21.96 -2.06 -2.56
CA GLY A 77 -22.68 -2.29 -1.31
C GLY A 77 -23.87 -1.35 -1.22
N SER A 78 -25.06 -1.89 -0.98
CA SER A 78 -26.30 -1.13 -0.85
C SER A 78 -26.15 -0.05 0.23
N PHE A 79 -26.96 1.02 0.20
CA PHE A 79 -26.94 2.05 1.25
C PHE A 79 -27.07 1.48 2.68
N LEU A 80 -27.62 0.26 2.82
CA LEU A 80 -27.66 -0.52 4.05
C LEU A 80 -26.28 -1.00 4.53
N ASP A 81 -25.36 -1.39 3.65
CA ASP A 81 -24.02 -1.87 4.02
C ASP A 81 -23.16 -0.76 4.64
N ARG A 82 -23.41 0.51 4.25
CA ARG A 82 -22.80 1.70 4.84
C ARG A 82 -23.28 1.99 6.27
N ILE A 83 -24.52 1.62 6.61
CA ILE A 83 -25.08 1.82 7.97
C ILE A 83 -24.60 0.72 8.93
N PHE A 84 -24.33 -0.49 8.42
CA PHE A 84 -23.83 -1.62 9.23
C PHE A 84 -22.32 -1.62 9.47
N GLY A 85 -21.61 -0.52 9.19
CA GLY A 85 -20.25 -0.29 9.70
C GLY A 85 -19.18 -1.28 9.23
N LYS A 86 -19.47 -2.16 8.27
CA LYS A 86 -18.43 -2.98 7.65
C LYS A 86 -17.67 -2.09 6.67
N GLY A 87 -16.62 -1.46 7.19
CA GLY A 87 -15.62 -0.79 6.38
C GLY A 87 -15.22 -1.76 5.26
N LEU A 88 -15.52 -1.38 4.01
CA LEU A 88 -15.12 -2.16 2.85
C LEU A 88 -13.60 -2.30 2.94
N LYS A 89 -13.11 -3.50 3.26
CA LYS A 89 -11.67 -3.80 3.18
C LYS A 89 -11.16 -3.34 1.83
N GLY A 90 -10.02 -2.66 1.81
CA GLY A 90 -9.38 -2.28 0.55
C GLY A 90 -9.22 -3.51 -0.33
N ARG A 91 -9.42 -3.36 -1.64
CA ARG A 91 -8.96 -4.37 -2.60
C ARG A 91 -7.43 -4.30 -2.66
N MET A 92 -6.79 -5.19 -3.42
CA MET A 92 -5.33 -5.25 -3.57
C MET A 92 -4.67 -3.86 -3.65
N THR A 93 -3.61 -3.68 -2.88
CA THR A 93 -2.86 -2.41 -2.75
C THR A 93 -1.39 -2.64 -3.09
N VAL A 94 -0.79 -1.73 -3.84
CA VAL A 94 0.65 -1.68 -4.12
C VAL A 94 1.25 -0.50 -3.38
N ILE A 95 2.36 -0.72 -2.69
CA ILE A 95 3.06 0.30 -1.91
C ILE A 95 4.55 0.19 -2.20
N GLY A 96 5.22 1.29 -2.49
CA GLY A 96 6.66 1.27 -2.75
C GLY A 96 7.35 2.59 -2.40
N PRO A 97 8.69 2.63 -2.48
CA PRO A 97 9.46 3.85 -2.23
C PRO A 97 9.16 4.89 -3.32
N ALA A 98 8.87 6.13 -2.93
CA ALA A 98 8.43 7.18 -3.85
C ALA A 98 9.45 7.53 -4.95
N ASN A 99 10.73 7.18 -4.78
CA ASN A 99 11.78 7.37 -5.78
C ASN A 99 11.95 6.17 -6.75
N GLN A 100 11.31 5.05 -6.47
CA GLN A 100 11.45 3.81 -7.25
C GLN A 100 10.19 3.44 -8.01
N ILE A 101 9.01 3.73 -7.48
CA ILE A 101 7.74 3.37 -8.10
C ILE A 101 7.06 4.63 -8.64
N HIS A 102 6.48 4.52 -9.83
CA HIS A 102 5.66 5.58 -10.43
C HIS A 102 4.47 4.97 -11.17
N THR A 103 3.28 5.19 -10.65
CA THR A 103 2.03 4.71 -11.23
C THR A 103 1.71 5.47 -12.51
N ILE A 104 1.45 4.70 -13.56
CA ILE A 104 1.21 5.22 -14.91
C ILE A 104 -0.29 5.26 -15.19
N GLU A 105 -0.98 4.20 -14.79
CA GLU A 105 -2.37 3.96 -15.15
C GLU A 105 -3.03 3.10 -14.06
N LYS A 106 -4.29 3.40 -13.80
CA LYS A 106 -5.11 2.67 -12.84
C LYS A 106 -6.56 2.69 -13.26
N ASP A 107 -7.17 1.51 -13.26
CA ASP A 107 -8.62 1.33 -13.42
C ASP A 107 -9.15 0.33 -12.38
N GLU A 108 -10.38 -0.17 -12.56
CA GLU A 108 -11.03 -1.10 -11.64
C GLU A 108 -10.48 -2.55 -11.67
N PHE A 109 -9.70 -2.89 -12.70
CA PHE A 109 -9.14 -4.22 -12.99
C PHE A 109 -7.62 -4.24 -13.15
N GLN A 110 -6.98 -3.11 -13.37
CA GLN A 110 -5.53 -3.00 -13.55
C GLN A 110 -4.90 -1.83 -12.78
N ILE A 111 -3.77 -2.10 -12.12
CA ILE A 111 -2.80 -1.08 -11.68
C ILE A 111 -1.53 -1.31 -12.50
N ARG A 112 -1.08 -0.28 -13.23
CA ARG A 112 0.16 -0.30 -14.00
C ARG A 112 1.14 0.68 -13.39
N THR A 113 2.28 0.15 -12.97
CA THR A 113 3.36 0.94 -12.39
C THR A 113 4.68 0.76 -13.13
N LYS A 114 5.48 1.81 -13.18
CA LYS A 114 6.87 1.81 -13.64
C LYS A 114 7.76 1.65 -12.42
N VAL A 115 8.77 0.80 -12.53
CA VAL A 115 9.80 0.64 -11.50
C VAL A 115 11.11 1.18 -12.04
N SER A 116 11.63 2.21 -11.41
CA SER A 116 12.95 2.81 -11.67
C SER A 116 14.00 1.97 -10.96
N VAL A 117 14.92 1.41 -11.73
CA VAL A 117 16.00 0.58 -11.20
C VAL A 117 17.30 1.37 -11.06
N GLY A 118 17.29 2.70 -11.21
CA GLY A 118 18.50 3.54 -11.27
C GLY A 118 19.51 3.12 -12.36
N ASP A 119 20.43 4.02 -12.72
CA ASP A 119 21.58 3.71 -13.58
C ASP A 119 22.73 3.11 -12.79
#